data_AF-A0A8J9TFP3-F1
#
_entry.id   AF-A0A8J9TFP3-F1
#
_cell.length_a   1.000
_cell.length_b   1.000
_cell.length_c   1.000
_cell.angle_alpha   90.00
_cell.angle_beta   90.00
_cell.angle_gamma   90.00
#
_symmetry.space_group_name_H-M   'P 1'
#
loop_
_entity.id
_entity.type
_entity.pdbx_description
1 polymer ?
#
loop_
_entity_poly.entity_id
_entity_poly.type
_entity_poly.pdbx_seq_one_letter_code
_entity_poly.pdbx_strand_id
1 'polypeptide(L)'
;MGTSGSSTARIHICGNCGSEFVKWMGRCPTCREWNTLQEHAVRREPASASRPVFGTNISSSGARPASWLDGIPGSLGSNAPVRITDLVSSDDGSTNTLSRLHSSQRVTIPNDDELNVVLGGGIMPGSLNLIGGDPGVGKSTLMLQIAGAVASLAIPTPGIGMGLPDSNNTRTKSSTDGTGGPVWYVSGEENPDQIASRASRLGILQSELWLLGETHVDTLCQQVVVH
;
A
#
# COMPACT_ATOMS: atom_id res chain seq x y z
N MET A 1 26.84 -43.14 -19.82
CA MET A 1 26.88 -41.75 -20.31
C MET A 1 25.57 -41.44 -21.01
N GLY A 2 24.64 -40.72 -20.36
CA GLY A 2 23.37 -40.30 -20.98
C GLY A 2 23.46 -38.84 -21.42
N THR A 3 23.27 -38.56 -22.70
CA THR A 3 23.35 -37.23 -23.29
C THR A 3 22.03 -36.47 -23.10
N SER A 4 22.04 -35.37 -22.35
CA SER A 4 20.90 -34.47 -22.21
C SER A 4 20.71 -33.63 -23.47
N GLY A 5 19.65 -33.88 -24.23
CA GLY A 5 19.31 -33.10 -25.43
C GLY A 5 18.65 -31.76 -25.07
N SER A 6 19.33 -30.65 -25.37
CA SER A 6 18.79 -29.28 -25.28
C SER A 6 17.93 -29.00 -26.53
N SER A 7 16.60 -28.94 -26.40
CA SER A 7 15.71 -28.59 -27.52
C SER A 7 15.63 -27.07 -27.72
N THR A 8 16.08 -26.57 -28.87
CA THR A 8 16.03 -25.15 -29.25
C THR A 8 14.64 -24.80 -29.80
N ALA A 9 13.98 -23.78 -29.24
CA ALA A 9 12.71 -23.27 -29.77
C ALA A 9 12.97 -22.01 -30.61
N ARG A 10 12.23 -21.83 -31.71
CA ARG A 10 12.33 -20.63 -32.55
C ARG A 10 11.20 -19.67 -32.22
N ILE A 11 11.53 -18.40 -32.00
CA ILE A 11 10.59 -17.29 -31.85
C ILE A 11 10.93 -16.23 -32.90
N HIS A 12 9.94 -15.51 -33.38
CA HIS A 12 10.10 -14.49 -34.41
C HIS A 12 9.80 -13.11 -33.81
N ILE A 13 10.75 -12.19 -33.93
CA ILE A 13 10.66 -10.85 -33.33
C ILE A 13 10.61 -9.81 -34.45
N CYS A 14 9.68 -8.87 -34.40
CA CYS A 14 9.62 -7.77 -35.36
C CYS A 14 10.69 -6.71 -35.05
N GLY A 15 11.60 -6.44 -35.99
CA GLY A 15 12.65 -5.43 -35.82
C GLY A 15 12.16 -3.97 -35.79
N ASN A 16 10.91 -3.69 -36.20
CA ASN A 16 10.35 -2.34 -36.18
C ASN A 16 9.56 -2.04 -34.89
N CYS A 17 8.74 -2.99 -34.41
CA CYS A 17 7.88 -2.76 -33.23
C CYS A 17 8.17 -3.67 -32.03
N GLY A 18 9.09 -4.62 -32.13
CA GLY A 18 9.51 -5.49 -31.02
C GLY A 18 8.53 -6.59 -30.64
N SER A 19 7.41 -6.77 -31.34
CA SER A 19 6.44 -7.83 -31.01
C SER A 19 6.96 -9.23 -31.35
N GLU A 20 6.67 -10.19 -30.46
CA GLU A 20 7.16 -11.57 -30.52
C GLU A 20 6.06 -12.56 -30.95
N PHE A 21 6.40 -13.51 -31.82
CA PHE A 21 5.48 -14.49 -32.37
C PHE A 21 6.11 -15.89 -32.50
N VAL A 22 5.32 -16.93 -32.23
CA VAL A 22 5.78 -18.34 -32.31
C VAL A 22 5.73 -18.93 -33.72
N LYS A 23 5.12 -18.24 -34.68
CA LYS A 23 4.94 -18.72 -36.06
C LYS A 23 5.23 -17.59 -37.05
N TRP A 24 5.97 -17.90 -38.10
CA TRP A 24 6.23 -16.96 -39.18
C TRP A 24 4.95 -16.63 -39.96
N MET A 25 4.71 -15.33 -40.19
CA MET A 25 3.52 -14.83 -40.91
C MET A 25 3.88 -13.93 -42.10
N GLY A 26 5.17 -13.68 -42.38
CA GLY A 26 5.67 -12.81 -43.46
C GLY A 26 5.42 -11.31 -43.26
N ARG A 27 4.31 -10.94 -42.61
CA ARG A 27 3.91 -9.59 -42.23
C ARG A 27 3.71 -9.50 -40.72
N CYS A 28 4.17 -8.42 -40.10
CA CYS A 28 3.89 -8.17 -38.69
C CYS A 28 2.40 -7.86 -38.47
N PRO A 29 1.69 -8.60 -37.59
CA PRO A 29 0.29 -8.32 -37.31
C PRO A 29 0.07 -7.02 -36.50
N THR A 30 1.11 -6.54 -35.80
CA THR A 30 1.05 -5.33 -34.98
C THR A 30 1.35 -4.07 -35.81
N CYS A 31 2.53 -3.97 -36.43
CA CYS A 31 2.93 -2.78 -37.19
C CYS A 31 2.65 -2.87 -38.70
N ARG A 32 2.13 -3.99 -39.19
CA ARG A 32 1.70 -4.19 -40.59
C ARG A 32 2.78 -4.12 -41.66
N GLU A 33 4.04 -3.98 -41.29
CA GLU A 33 5.16 -4.00 -42.22
C GLU A 33 5.56 -5.42 -42.63
N TRP A 34 6.07 -5.51 -43.85
CA TRP A 34 6.58 -6.73 -44.46
C TRP A 34 8.08 -6.85 -44.22
N ASN A 35 8.61 -8.08 -44.21
CA ASN A 35 10.05 -8.37 -44.10
C ASN A 35 10.73 -7.85 -42.82
N THR A 36 9.97 -7.53 -41.77
CA THR A 36 10.52 -7.04 -40.49
C THR A 36 10.62 -8.13 -39.41
N LEU A 37 10.03 -9.31 -39.59
CA LEU A 37 10.21 -10.42 -38.63
C LEU A 37 11.59 -11.05 -38.80
N GLN A 38 12.33 -11.18 -37.70
CA GLN A 38 13.61 -11.88 -37.63
C GLN A 38 13.48 -13.11 -36.73
N GLU A 39 14.12 -14.23 -37.11
CA GLU A 39 14.11 -15.45 -36.29
C GLU A 39 15.16 -15.37 -35.18
N HIS A 40 14.74 -15.60 -33.95
CA HIS A 40 15.61 -15.76 -32.79
C HIS A 40 15.46 -17.19 -32.23
N ALA A 41 16.57 -17.90 -32.09
CA ALA A 41 16.60 -19.22 -31.49
C ALA A 41 16.78 -19.07 -29.97
N VAL A 42 15.75 -19.40 -29.20
CA VAL A 42 15.82 -19.43 -27.74
C VAL A 42 16.26 -20.82 -27.32
N ARG A 43 17.42 -20.88 -26.67
CA ARG A 43 17.88 -22.11 -26.01
C ARG A 43 17.01 -22.29 -24.76
N ARG A 44 16.13 -23.30 -24.78
CA ARG A 44 15.48 -23.73 -23.54
C ARG A 44 16.52 -24.44 -22.69
N GLU A 45 16.74 -23.95 -21.47
CA GLU A 45 17.42 -24.74 -20.47
C GLU A 45 16.61 -26.03 -20.25
N PRO A 46 17.26 -27.20 -20.17
CA PRO A 46 16.54 -28.42 -19.80
C PRO A 46 15.91 -28.16 -18.44
N ALA A 47 14.60 -28.41 -18.35
CA ALA A 47 13.88 -28.31 -17.08
C ALA A 47 14.67 -29.09 -16.04
N SER A 48 15.20 -28.36 -15.05
CA SER A 48 15.92 -28.95 -13.92
C SER A 48 15.13 -30.15 -13.42
N ALA A 49 15.82 -31.28 -13.24
CA ALA A 49 15.26 -32.56 -12.80
C ALA A 49 14.82 -32.54 -11.32
N SER A 50 14.22 -31.43 -10.91
CA SER A 50 13.59 -31.19 -9.62
C SER A 50 12.14 -30.77 -9.88
N ARG A 51 11.38 -31.65 -10.54
CA ARG A 51 9.93 -31.64 -10.36
C ARG A 51 9.68 -32.42 -9.06
N PRO A 52 9.28 -31.78 -7.95
CA PRO A 52 8.86 -32.55 -6.79
C PRO A 52 7.67 -33.41 -7.23
N VAL A 53 7.83 -34.73 -7.10
CA VAL A 53 6.72 -35.66 -7.25
C VAL A 53 5.79 -35.39 -6.08
N PHE A 54 4.54 -35.07 -6.42
CA PHE A 54 3.49 -34.85 -5.45
C PHE A 54 3.30 -36.13 -4.61
N GLY A 55 3.48 -36.04 -3.29
CA GLY A 55 2.97 -37.05 -2.35
C GLY A 55 3.90 -38.18 -1.88
N THR A 56 5.22 -38.14 -2.07
CA THR A 56 6.12 -39.13 -1.43
C THR A 56 6.83 -38.54 -0.22
N ASN A 57 6.39 -38.93 0.97
CA ASN A 57 7.05 -38.64 2.24
C ASN A 57 8.48 -39.20 2.23
N ILE A 58 9.48 -38.32 2.33
CA ILE A 58 10.82 -38.71 2.76
C ILE A 58 11.03 -38.21 4.18
N SER A 59 11.01 -39.15 5.12
CA SER A 59 11.36 -38.93 6.51
C SER A 59 12.81 -39.33 6.70
N SER A 60 13.71 -38.36 6.75
CA SER A 60 14.98 -38.49 7.47
C SER A 60 15.65 -37.13 7.56
N SER A 61 15.79 -36.64 8.80
CA SER A 61 16.74 -35.62 9.25
C SER A 61 16.74 -34.27 8.51
N GLY A 62 16.06 -33.29 9.11
CA GLY A 62 16.57 -31.92 9.19
C GLY A 62 16.14 -30.90 8.12
N ALA A 63 15.55 -31.32 7.00
CA ALA A 63 14.98 -30.39 6.03
C ALA A 63 13.53 -30.77 5.74
N ARG A 64 12.59 -29.94 6.22
CA ARG A 64 11.20 -30.01 5.79
C ARG A 64 11.19 -29.70 4.28
N PRO A 65 10.70 -30.58 3.39
CA PRO A 65 10.29 -30.10 2.09
C PRO A 65 9.14 -29.13 2.33
N ALA A 66 9.32 -27.87 1.93
CA ALA A 66 8.27 -26.87 1.97
C ALA A 66 7.08 -27.40 1.18
N SER A 67 5.99 -27.73 1.88
CA SER A 67 4.70 -27.57 1.23
C SER A 67 4.56 -26.09 0.87
N TRP A 68 3.90 -25.78 -0.25
CA TRP A 68 3.57 -24.39 -0.56
C TRP A 68 2.62 -23.75 0.47
N LEU A 69 1.93 -24.51 1.34
CA LEU A 69 1.15 -23.98 2.48
C LEU A 69 1.05 -24.88 3.75
N ASP A 70 1.56 -26.12 3.76
CA ASP A 70 1.24 -27.14 4.80
C ASP A 70 2.19 -27.15 6.01
N GLY A 71 2.16 -26.10 6.81
CA GLY A 71 2.63 -26.21 8.20
C GLY A 71 1.68 -25.63 9.23
N ILE A 72 0.50 -25.20 8.82
CA ILE A 72 -0.14 -24.07 9.48
C ILE A 72 -1.59 -24.37 9.85
N PRO A 73 -1.85 -24.63 11.14
CA PRO A 73 -2.97 -24.04 11.84
C PRO A 73 -2.54 -22.64 12.34
N GLY A 74 -3.10 -21.56 11.78
CA GLY A 74 -2.99 -20.18 12.30
C GLY A 74 -1.60 -19.52 12.29
N SER A 75 -0.90 -19.44 11.16
CA SER A 75 0.52 -19.08 11.11
C SER A 75 0.89 -18.66 9.67
N LEU A 76 1.89 -17.90 9.30
CA LEU A 76 2.77 -17.02 10.03
C LEU A 76 2.65 -15.65 9.34
N GLY A 77 2.22 -14.62 10.09
CA GLY A 77 2.17 -13.23 9.64
C GLY A 77 0.76 -12.64 9.62
N SER A 78 0.64 -11.35 9.93
CA SER A 78 -0.61 -10.56 9.88
C SER A 78 -1.23 -10.46 8.48
N ASN A 79 -0.57 -11.01 7.46
CA ASN A 79 -0.97 -10.92 6.05
C ASN A 79 -0.89 -12.27 5.32
N ALA A 80 -1.12 -13.38 6.03
CA ALA A 80 -1.19 -14.71 5.42
C ALA A 80 -2.50 -14.87 4.60
N PRO A 81 -2.49 -15.60 3.47
CA PRO A 81 -3.68 -15.82 2.67
C PRO A 81 -4.74 -16.63 3.45
N VAL A 82 -5.95 -16.10 3.54
CA VAL A 82 -7.11 -16.76 4.19
C VAL A 82 -8.07 -17.27 3.11
N ARG A 83 -8.66 -18.45 3.30
CA ARG A 83 -9.67 -18.97 2.37
C ARG A 83 -11.00 -18.23 2.57
N ILE A 84 -11.66 -17.87 1.48
CA ILE A 84 -12.95 -17.14 1.52
C ILE A 84 -14.06 -17.93 2.25
N THR A 85 -14.06 -19.25 2.15
CA THR A 85 -15.00 -20.15 2.86
C THR A 85 -14.87 -20.05 4.37
N ASP A 86 -13.65 -19.79 4.85
CA ASP A 86 -13.34 -19.72 6.28
C ASP A 86 -13.77 -18.35 6.86
N LEU A 87 -14.04 -17.36 5.99
CA LEU A 87 -14.61 -16.07 6.37
C LEU A 87 -16.14 -16.12 6.46
N VAL A 88 -16.79 -16.87 5.56
CA VAL A 88 -18.26 -16.95 5.45
C VAL A 88 -18.86 -17.90 6.49
N SER A 89 -18.11 -18.89 6.97
CA SER A 89 -18.61 -19.89 7.93
C SER A 89 -18.71 -19.38 9.38
N SER A 90 -18.64 -18.07 9.61
CA SER A 90 -18.57 -17.44 10.94
C SER A 90 -19.96 -17.06 11.51
N ASP A 91 -21.01 -17.80 11.16
CA ASP A 91 -22.37 -17.57 11.70
C ASP A 91 -22.56 -18.10 13.13
N ASP A 92 -21.67 -18.99 13.60
CA ASP A 92 -21.71 -19.54 14.96
C ASP A 92 -20.64 -18.90 15.86
N GLY A 93 -20.91 -17.68 16.33
CA GLY A 93 -20.59 -17.16 17.68
C GLY A 93 -19.18 -17.33 18.29
N SER A 94 -18.15 -17.76 17.56
CA SER A 94 -16.80 -18.00 18.09
C SER A 94 -15.76 -17.13 17.38
N THR A 95 -15.65 -15.91 17.91
CA THR A 95 -14.49 -15.02 17.96
C THR A 95 -13.26 -15.28 17.04
N ASN A 96 -12.90 -14.19 16.33
CA ASN A 96 -11.54 -13.63 16.28
C ASN A 96 -10.63 -13.75 15.04
N THR A 97 -11.13 -14.12 13.86
CA THR A 97 -10.30 -14.00 12.63
C THR A 97 -10.64 -12.75 11.82
N LEU A 98 -11.93 -12.50 11.56
CA LEU A 98 -12.39 -11.32 10.82
C LEU A 98 -12.32 -10.02 11.64
N SER A 99 -12.60 -10.08 12.93
CA SER A 99 -12.46 -8.92 13.82
C SER A 99 -11.01 -8.44 13.94
N ARG A 100 -10.01 -9.30 13.75
CA ARG A 100 -8.59 -8.88 13.74
C ARG A 100 -8.18 -8.18 12.46
N LEU A 101 -8.84 -8.46 11.33
CA LEU A 101 -8.63 -7.77 10.05
C LEU A 101 -9.44 -6.46 9.96
N HIS A 102 -10.59 -6.37 10.66
CA HIS A 102 -11.50 -5.22 10.65
C HIS A 102 -11.48 -4.37 11.94
N SER A 103 -10.56 -4.57 12.88
CA SER A 103 -10.49 -3.76 14.11
C SER A 103 -9.86 -2.37 13.91
N SER A 104 -9.65 -1.91 12.67
CA SER A 104 -9.26 -0.53 12.42
C SER A 104 -10.53 0.30 12.24
N GLN A 105 -11.00 0.89 13.34
CA GLN A 105 -12.09 1.85 13.33
C GLN A 105 -11.76 2.99 12.36
N ARG A 106 -12.66 3.27 11.41
CA ARG A 106 -12.50 4.39 10.48
C ARG A 106 -12.54 5.70 11.25
N VAL A 107 -11.69 6.64 10.84
CA VAL A 107 -11.69 8.00 11.34
C VAL A 107 -12.72 8.80 10.53
N THR A 108 -13.83 9.13 11.17
CA THR A 108 -14.85 10.00 10.58
C THR A 108 -14.34 11.43 10.53
N ILE A 109 -14.46 12.08 9.38
CA ILE A 109 -14.08 13.49 9.22
C ILE A 109 -15.20 14.34 9.81
N PRO A 110 -14.92 15.21 10.81
CA PRO A 110 -15.96 16.03 11.41
C PRO A 110 -16.43 17.10 10.44
N ASN A 111 -17.72 17.43 10.50
CA ASN A 111 -18.39 18.47 9.71
C ASN A 111 -18.44 18.25 8.18
N ASP A 112 -18.12 17.05 7.67
CA ASP A 112 -18.21 16.72 6.24
C ASP A 112 -18.79 15.32 5.99
N ASP A 113 -20.12 15.21 5.99
CA ASP A 113 -20.83 13.93 5.79
C ASP A 113 -20.69 13.38 4.37
N GLU A 114 -20.74 14.24 3.35
CA GLU A 114 -20.58 13.84 1.94
C GLU A 114 -19.22 13.16 1.69
N LEU A 115 -18.17 13.71 2.29
CA LEU A 115 -16.85 13.15 2.16
C LEU A 115 -16.73 11.82 2.91
N ASN A 116 -17.34 11.69 4.08
CA ASN A 116 -17.41 10.41 4.79
C ASN A 116 -18.15 9.35 3.96
N VAL A 117 -19.22 9.72 3.25
CA VAL A 117 -19.93 8.82 2.33
C VAL A 117 -19.02 8.37 1.19
N VAL A 118 -18.32 9.31 0.54
CA VAL A 118 -17.37 9.01 -0.55
C VAL A 118 -16.23 8.10 -0.08
N LEU A 119 -15.76 8.26 1.16
CA LEU A 119 -14.70 7.43 1.75
C LEU A 119 -15.22 6.09 2.33
N GLY A 120 -16.52 5.82 2.24
CA GLY A 120 -17.13 4.59 2.76
C GLY A 120 -17.24 4.56 4.29
N GLY A 121 -17.64 5.68 4.89
CA GLY A 121 -17.81 5.88 6.32
C GLY A 121 -16.64 6.59 7.03
N GLY A 122 -15.67 7.12 6.29
CA GLY A 122 -14.51 7.83 6.81
C GLY A 122 -13.16 7.22 6.40
N ILE A 123 -12.08 7.85 6.86
CA ILE A 123 -10.70 7.50 6.51
C ILE A 123 -10.30 6.19 7.20
N MET A 124 -9.83 5.20 6.43
CA MET A 124 -9.33 3.95 6.97
C MET A 124 -7.85 4.07 7.38
N PRO A 125 -7.46 3.77 8.63
CA PRO A 125 -6.06 3.73 9.02
C PRO A 125 -5.25 2.74 8.16
N GLY A 126 -4.04 3.13 7.75
CA GLY A 126 -3.17 2.29 6.90
C GLY A 126 -3.60 2.21 5.43
N SER A 127 -4.52 3.07 4.99
CA SER A 127 -4.93 3.16 3.57
C SER A 127 -4.25 4.32 2.84
N LEU A 128 -4.14 4.20 1.52
CA LEU A 128 -3.72 5.27 0.62
C LEU A 128 -4.94 5.75 -0.17
N ASN A 129 -5.27 7.03 -0.04
CA ASN A 129 -6.39 7.66 -0.76
C ASN A 129 -5.84 8.64 -1.80
N LEU A 130 -6.27 8.50 -3.04
CA LEU A 130 -5.86 9.36 -4.15
C LEU A 130 -6.94 10.41 -4.45
N ILE A 131 -6.57 11.69 -4.46
CA ILE A 131 -7.45 12.79 -4.88
C ILE A 131 -6.97 13.33 -6.23
N GLY A 132 -7.77 13.08 -7.27
CA GLY A 132 -7.54 13.57 -8.63
C GLY A 132 -8.48 14.71 -9.01
N GLY A 133 -8.14 15.43 -10.08
CA GLY A 133 -8.96 16.51 -10.65
C GLY A 133 -8.13 17.56 -11.39
N ASP A 134 -8.79 18.43 -12.14
CA ASP A 134 -8.16 19.47 -12.96
C ASP A 134 -7.34 20.47 -12.11
N PRO A 135 -6.28 21.09 -12.66
CA PRO A 135 -5.57 22.16 -11.97
C PRO A 135 -6.52 23.32 -11.67
N GLY A 136 -6.46 23.85 -10.45
CA GLY A 136 -7.33 24.96 -10.02
C GLY A 136 -8.70 24.55 -9.45
N VAL A 137 -9.11 23.28 -9.52
CA VAL A 137 -10.39 22.80 -8.96
C VAL A 137 -10.47 22.88 -7.41
N GLY A 138 -9.32 23.07 -6.76
CA GLY A 138 -9.24 23.21 -5.29
C GLY A 138 -8.80 21.95 -4.53
N LYS A 139 -8.12 20.99 -5.18
CA LYS A 139 -7.59 19.77 -4.52
C LYS A 139 -6.79 20.07 -3.24
N SER A 140 -5.82 20.99 -3.32
CA SER A 140 -5.01 21.37 -2.15
C SER A 140 -5.82 22.07 -1.08
N THR A 141 -6.87 22.82 -1.47
CA THR A 141 -7.79 23.45 -0.51
C THR A 141 -8.59 22.38 0.23
N LEU A 142 -9.15 21.41 -0.50
CA LEU A 142 -9.91 20.30 0.07
C LEU A 142 -9.04 19.46 1.00
N MET A 143 -7.82 19.11 0.57
CA MET A 143 -6.88 18.36 1.40
C MET A 143 -6.51 19.11 2.68
N LEU A 144 -6.32 20.43 2.61
CA LEU A 144 -6.04 21.26 3.78
C LEU A 144 -7.24 21.30 4.74
N GLN A 145 -8.47 21.41 4.22
CA GLN A 145 -9.70 21.35 5.01
C GLN A 145 -9.84 20.00 5.74
N ILE A 146 -9.60 18.90 5.03
CA ILE A 146 -9.62 17.55 5.61
C ILE A 146 -8.55 17.42 6.69
N ALA A 147 -7.33 17.87 6.42
CA ALA A 147 -6.24 17.83 7.39
C ALA A 147 -6.59 18.61 8.67
N GLY A 148 -7.20 19.79 8.53
CA GLY A 148 -7.70 20.58 9.66
C GLY A 148 -8.82 19.91 10.45
N ALA A 149 -9.80 19.34 9.74
CA ALA A 149 -10.91 18.62 10.34
C ALA A 149 -10.41 17.40 11.14
N VAL A 150 -9.52 16.60 10.56
CA VAL A 150 -8.93 15.45 11.25
C VAL A 150 -8.05 15.89 12.42
N ALA A 151 -7.26 16.95 12.27
CA ALA A 151 -6.42 17.50 13.35
C ALA A 151 -7.24 18.01 14.54
N SER A 152 -8.50 18.43 14.31
CA SER A 152 -9.40 18.83 15.40
C SER A 152 -9.85 17.66 16.29
N LEU A 153 -9.74 16.42 15.79
CA LEU A 153 -10.00 15.20 16.57
C LEU A 153 -8.77 14.69 17.32
N ALA A 154 -7.59 15.25 17.03
CA ALA A 154 -6.35 14.78 17.62
C ALA A 154 -6.26 15.22 19.09
N ILE A 155 -5.87 14.28 19.96
CA ILE A 155 -5.56 14.62 21.35
C ILE A 155 -4.14 15.22 21.37
N PRO A 156 -3.95 16.40 21.99
CA PRO A 156 -2.62 16.94 22.21
C PRO A 156 -1.79 15.92 22.97
N THR A 157 -0.74 15.38 22.35
CA THR A 157 0.06 14.34 22.99
C THR A 157 0.99 15.02 24.00
N PRO A 158 0.75 14.90 25.32
CA PRO A 158 1.61 15.55 26.30
C PRO A 158 2.94 14.80 26.36
N GLY A 159 4.01 15.44 25.92
CA GLY A 159 5.37 14.90 26.02
C GLY A 159 6.08 14.58 24.70
N ILE A 160 5.49 14.90 23.54
CA ILE A 160 6.29 15.05 22.31
C ILE A 160 7.05 16.37 22.48
N GLY A 161 8.36 16.31 22.72
CA GLY A 161 9.21 17.43 23.15
C GLY A 161 9.39 18.54 22.12
N MET A 162 8.30 19.20 21.71
CA MET A 162 8.27 20.37 20.82
C MET A 162 7.28 21.45 21.30
N GLY A 163 6.76 21.35 22.53
CA GLY A 163 5.97 22.39 23.20
C GLY A 163 6.63 22.87 24.50
N LEU A 164 6.46 24.15 24.84
CA LEU A 164 6.90 24.70 26.13
C LEU A 164 6.13 23.96 27.25
N PRO A 165 6.79 23.43 28.30
CA PRO A 165 6.09 22.77 29.37
C PRO A 165 5.25 23.80 30.14
N ASP A 166 3.92 23.72 30.03
CA ASP A 166 3.03 24.40 30.95
C ASP A 166 3.26 23.82 32.34
N SER A 167 3.89 24.62 33.21
CA SER A 167 4.39 24.23 34.54
C SER A 167 3.30 23.84 35.55
N ASN A 168 2.03 23.88 35.17
CA ASN A 168 0.91 23.83 36.11
C ASN A 168 -0.07 22.67 35.94
N ASN A 169 0.16 21.69 35.05
CA ASN A 169 -0.80 20.58 34.93
C ASN A 169 -0.26 19.23 35.42
N THR A 170 -0.58 18.95 36.69
CA THR A 170 -0.62 17.62 37.28
C THR A 170 -1.20 16.59 36.32
N ARG A 171 -0.43 15.52 36.09
CA ARG A 171 -0.80 14.31 35.35
C ARG A 171 -2.21 13.84 35.69
N THR A 172 -3.18 14.27 34.90
CA THR A 172 -4.43 13.54 34.73
C THR A 172 -4.37 12.94 33.34
N LYS A 173 -4.15 11.63 33.27
CA LYS A 173 -4.43 10.86 32.06
C LYS A 173 -5.94 10.98 31.83
N SER A 174 -6.39 11.99 31.08
CA SER A 174 -7.77 12.05 30.64
C SER A 174 -7.97 10.94 29.62
N SER A 175 -8.51 9.83 30.10
CA SER A 175 -9.10 8.76 29.30
C SER A 175 -10.35 9.29 28.59
N THR A 176 -10.16 10.10 27.57
CA THR A 176 -11.22 10.53 26.64
C THR A 176 -10.86 9.99 25.26
N ASP A 177 -11.79 9.22 24.66
CA ASP A 177 -11.76 8.54 23.37
C ASP A 177 -11.49 9.49 22.16
N GLY A 178 -10.38 10.20 22.14
CA GLY A 178 -9.90 10.85 20.93
C GLY A 178 -9.15 9.83 20.08
N THR A 179 -9.75 9.47 18.95
CA THR A 179 -9.18 8.48 18.01
C THR A 179 -8.16 9.10 17.04
N GLY A 180 -7.80 10.38 17.23
CA GLY A 180 -6.92 11.12 16.32
C GLY A 180 -5.48 11.16 16.78
N GLY A 181 -4.56 10.71 15.92
CA GLY A 181 -3.13 11.01 16.02
C GLY A 181 -2.77 12.35 15.36
N PRO A 182 -1.51 12.81 15.48
CA PRO A 182 -1.05 14.04 14.84
C PRO A 182 -1.18 13.96 13.32
N VAL A 183 -1.53 15.08 12.68
CA VAL A 183 -1.71 15.17 11.22
C VAL A 183 -0.53 15.90 10.60
N TRP A 184 0.07 15.31 9.57
CA TRP A 184 1.20 15.90 8.84
C TRP A 184 0.74 16.28 7.44
N TYR A 185 0.79 17.57 7.13
CA TYR A 185 0.57 18.10 5.79
C TYR A 185 1.92 18.32 5.11
N VAL A 186 2.24 17.47 4.14
CA VAL A 186 3.51 17.54 3.39
C VAL A 186 3.24 18.13 2.02
N SER A 187 4.00 19.15 1.62
CA SER A 187 3.88 19.78 0.31
C SER A 187 5.25 20.17 -0.24
N GLY A 188 5.53 19.74 -1.47
CA GLY A 188 6.70 20.18 -2.24
C GLY A 188 6.39 21.23 -3.31
N GLU A 189 5.10 21.48 -3.61
CA GLU A 189 4.70 22.37 -4.70
C GLU A 189 4.47 23.83 -4.27
N GLU A 190 4.11 24.04 -3.00
CA GLU A 190 3.79 25.36 -2.45
C GLU A 190 4.65 25.67 -1.23
N ASN A 191 5.09 26.92 -1.10
CA ASN A 191 5.88 27.40 0.05
C ASN A 191 5.03 27.33 1.34
N PRO A 192 5.57 26.83 2.47
CA PRO A 192 4.90 26.83 3.77
C PRO A 192 4.16 28.12 4.17
N ASP A 193 4.74 29.30 3.91
CA ASP A 193 4.08 30.58 4.25
C ASP A 193 2.78 30.81 3.47
N GLN A 194 2.72 30.36 2.21
CA GLN A 194 1.50 30.47 1.38
C GLN A 194 0.42 29.51 1.89
N ILE A 195 0.81 28.29 2.26
CA ILE A 195 -0.07 27.29 2.85
C ILE A 195 -0.60 27.82 4.19
N ALA A 196 0.24 28.41 5.03
CA ALA A 196 -0.14 29.01 6.29
C ALA A 196 -1.12 30.18 6.11
N SER A 197 -0.89 31.06 5.12
CA SER A 197 -1.83 32.13 4.77
C SER A 197 -3.19 31.58 4.34
N ARG A 198 -3.23 30.49 3.57
CA ARG A 198 -4.47 29.80 3.19
C ARG A 198 -5.16 29.15 4.38
N ALA A 199 -4.42 28.43 5.22
CA ALA A 199 -4.92 27.79 6.42
C ALA A 199 -5.55 28.82 7.36
N SER A 200 -4.90 29.97 7.55
CA SER A 200 -5.42 31.10 8.32
C SER A 200 -6.76 31.62 7.77
N ARG A 201 -6.88 31.79 6.44
CA ARG A 201 -8.15 32.20 5.80
C ARG A 201 -9.27 31.17 5.97
N LEU A 202 -8.93 29.89 6.04
CA LEU A 202 -9.87 28.79 6.23
C LEU A 202 -10.21 28.54 7.71
N GLY A 203 -9.57 29.23 8.65
CA GLY A 203 -9.75 29.01 10.09
C GLY A 203 -9.11 27.72 10.61
N ILE A 204 -8.11 27.20 9.91
CA ILE A 204 -7.44 25.94 10.18
C ILE A 204 -6.14 26.25 10.95
N LEU A 205 -6.24 26.35 12.28
CA LEU A 205 -5.13 26.69 13.19
C LEU A 205 -5.01 25.67 14.34
N GLN A 206 -5.20 24.39 14.04
CA GLN A 206 -5.10 23.31 15.02
C GLN A 206 -3.63 23.09 15.43
N SER A 207 -3.37 22.89 16.72
CA SER A 207 -2.02 22.64 17.24
C SER A 207 -1.41 21.33 16.74
N GLU A 208 -2.26 20.34 16.43
CA GLU A 208 -1.85 19.01 15.99
C GLU A 208 -1.72 18.86 14.46
N LEU A 209 -1.83 19.97 13.72
CA LEU A 209 -1.58 20.03 12.28
C LEU A 209 -0.16 20.53 12.02
N TRP A 210 0.71 19.60 11.62
CA TRP A 210 2.11 19.85 11.32
C TRP A 210 2.30 20.08 9.82
N LEU A 211 3.09 21.09 9.45
CA LEU A 211 3.36 21.44 8.06
C LEU A 211 4.83 21.14 7.73
N LEU A 212 5.05 20.44 6.63
CA LEU A 212 6.38 20.09 6.15
C LEU A 212 6.53 20.45 4.66
N GLY A 213 7.45 21.37 4.38
CA GLY A 213 7.82 21.76 3.03
C GLY A 213 8.97 20.92 2.50
N GLU A 214 8.67 19.77 1.90
CA GLU A 214 9.69 18.83 1.44
C GLU A 214 9.37 18.22 0.07
N THR A 215 10.41 17.93 -0.68
CA THR A 215 10.33 17.33 -2.03
C THR A 215 11.00 15.96 -2.09
N HIS A 216 11.93 15.67 -1.17
CA HIS A 216 12.72 14.44 -1.20
C HIS A 216 12.12 13.38 -0.28
N VAL A 217 11.70 12.24 -0.86
CA VAL A 217 11.02 11.16 -0.12
C VAL A 217 11.88 10.57 0.99
N ASP A 218 13.20 10.43 0.78
CA ASP A 218 14.07 9.87 1.82
C ASP A 218 14.11 10.73 3.09
N THR A 219 14.08 12.06 2.95
CA THR A 219 14.03 12.99 4.09
C THR A 219 12.70 12.86 4.83
N LEU A 220 11.59 12.68 4.08
CA LEU A 220 10.27 12.41 4.66
C LEU A 220 10.26 11.10 5.46
N CYS A 221 10.77 10.02 4.88
CA CYS A 221 10.81 8.72 5.53
C CYS A 221 11.65 8.75 6.81
N GLN A 222 12.77 9.48 6.84
CA GLN A 222 13.57 9.65 8.05
C GLN A 222 12.79 10.39 9.16
N GLN A 223 11.99 11.39 8.81
CA GLN A 223 11.20 12.13 9.80
C GLN A 223 9.99 11.33 10.30
N VAL A 224 9.38 10.50 9.44
CA VAL A 224 8.22 9.66 9.79
C VAL A 224 8.62 8.42 10.60
N VAL A 225 9.78 7.81 10.33
CA VAL A 225 10.21 6.53 10.96
C VAL A 225 10.88 6.73 12.33
N VAL A 226 11.37 7.93 12.64
CA VAL A 226 12.12 8.19 13.88
C VAL A 226 11.21 8.38 15.11
N HIS A 227 9.89 8.38 14.95
CA HIS A 227 8.92 8.67 16.02
C HIS A 227 7.71 7.72 16.00
#